data_AF-A0A397FYH3-F1
#
_entry.id   AF-A0A397FYH3-F1
#
_cell.length_a   1.000
_cell.length_b   1.000
_cell.length_c   1.000
_cell.angle_alpha   90.00
_cell.angle_beta   90.00
_cell.angle_gamma   90.00
#
_symmetry.space_group_name_H-M   'P 1'
#
loop_
_entity.id
_entity.type
_entity.pdbx_description
1 polymer ?
#
loop_
_entity_poly.entity_id
_entity_poly.type
_entity_poly.pdbx_seq_one_letter_code
_entity_poly.pdbx_strand_id
1 'polypeptide(L)' 'NTGANEHLVSPQTIEDVCARYPRKQWSSCFAAIIRKEDGLKPWAHSTTLGEEEFPAKVLGNKLMAPFE' A
#
# COMPACT_ATOMS: atom_id res chain seq x y z
N ASN A 1 0.22 -1.15 -3.59
CA ASN A 1 -0.81 -2.19 -3.31
C ASN A 1 -1.92 -1.55 -2.49
N THR A 2 -3.17 -1.66 -2.95
CA THR A 2 -4.36 -1.11 -2.26
C THR A 2 -5.46 -2.17 -2.05
N GLY A 3 -5.11 -3.46 -2.13
CA GLY A 3 -6.09 -4.56 -2.02
C GLY A 3 -6.98 -4.80 -3.25
N ALA A 4 -6.83 -4.05 -4.34
CA ALA A 4 -7.80 -4.04 -5.45
C ALA A 4 -7.98 -5.37 -6.22
N ASN A 5 -7.01 -6.29 -6.14
CA ASN A 5 -6.97 -7.51 -6.95
C ASN A 5 -7.09 -8.78 -6.09
N GLU A 6 -7.73 -8.70 -4.93
CA GLU A 6 -7.85 -9.83 -3.98
C GLU A 6 -8.45 -11.09 -4.60
N HIS A 7 -9.39 -10.94 -5.53
CA HIS A 7 -10.08 -12.05 -6.20
C HIS A 7 -9.19 -12.91 -7.10
N LEU A 8 -7.97 -12.47 -7.41
CA LEU A 8 -7.01 -13.22 -8.24
C LEU A 8 -6.12 -14.17 -7.42
N VAL A 9 -6.16 -14.10 -6.08
CA VAL A 9 -5.26 -14.85 -5.21
C VAL A 9 -6.07 -15.52 -4.10
N SER A 10 -5.76 -16.77 -3.78
CA SER A 10 -6.38 -17.47 -2.65
C SER A 10 -6.07 -16.75 -1.33
N PRO A 11 -7.04 -16.59 -0.41
CA PRO A 11 -6.80 -16.03 0.92
C PRO A 11 -5.67 -16.74 1.68
N GLN A 12 -5.60 -18.08 1.58
CA GLN A 12 -4.53 -18.86 2.23
C GLN A 12 -3.14 -18.46 1.73
N THR A 13 -2.99 -18.18 0.44
CA THR A 13 -1.72 -17.71 -0.11
C THR A 13 -1.33 -16.34 0.46
N ILE A 14 -2.29 -15.45 0.69
CA ILE A 14 -2.04 -14.14 1.30
C ILE A 14 -1.57 -14.31 2.75
N GLU A 15 -2.26 -15.15 3.52
CA GLU A 15 -1.92 -15.49 4.91
C GLU A 15 -0.51 -16.08 5.01
N ASP A 16 -0.20 -17.10 4.20
CA ASP A 16 1.10 -17.78 4.22
C ASP A 16 2.25 -16.83 3.88
N VAL A 17 2.07 -15.96 2.87
CA VAL A 17 3.06 -14.96 2.48
C VAL A 17 3.27 -13.93 3.58
N CYS A 18 2.20 -13.42 4.19
CA CYS A 18 2.30 -12.42 5.25
C CYS A 18 2.89 -13.00 6.55
N ALA A 19 2.63 -14.28 6.84
CA ALA A 19 3.26 -14.99 7.94
C ALA A 19 4.78 -15.17 7.73
N ARG A 20 5.20 -15.51 6.50
CA ARG A 20 6.61 -15.69 6.13
C ARG A 20 7.36 -14.35 6.03
N TYR A 21 6.70 -13.31 5.54
CA TYR A 21 7.25 -11.98 5.31
C TYR A 21 6.37 -10.91 5.96
N PRO A 22 6.54 -10.66 7.28
CA PRO A 22 5.70 -9.71 8.02
C PRO A 22 5.75 -8.31 7.42
N ARG A 23 4.58 -7.66 7.32
CA ARG A 23 4.43 -6.38 6.63
C ARG A 23 5.04 -5.20 7.38
N LYS A 24 5.09 -5.26 8.72
CA LYS A 24 5.68 -4.23 9.59
C LYS A 24 5.10 -2.83 9.29
N GLN A 25 3.78 -2.69 9.37
CA GLN A 25 3.08 -1.42 9.11
C GLN A 25 3.32 -0.88 7.68
N TRP A 26 3.42 -1.80 6.70
CA TRP A 26 3.71 -1.49 5.30
C TRP A 26 2.84 -0.36 4.75
N SER A 27 1.53 -0.36 5.06
CA SER A 27 0.62 0.64 4.51
C SER A 27 0.97 2.06 4.97
N SER A 28 1.36 2.22 6.24
CA SER A 28 1.85 3.49 6.79
C SER A 28 3.20 3.87 6.20
N CYS A 29 4.15 2.93 6.14
CA CYS A 29 5.46 3.15 5.56
C CYS A 29 5.37 3.61 4.10
N PHE A 30 4.59 2.92 3.28
CA PHE A 30 4.49 3.22 1.85
C PHE A 30 3.76 4.55 1.59
N ALA A 31 2.70 4.86 2.34
CA ALA A 31 2.03 6.16 2.26
C ALA A 31 2.98 7.32 2.63
N ALA A 32 3.83 7.14 3.65
CA ALA A 32 4.84 8.13 4.00
C ALA A 32 5.90 8.31 2.91
N ILE A 33 6.30 7.22 2.22
CA ILE A 33 7.21 7.29 1.07
C ILE A 33 6.61 8.05 -0.09
N ILE A 34 5.31 7.84 -0.42
CA ILE A 34 4.65 8.59 -1.49
C ILE A 34 4.64 10.09 -1.18
N ARG A 35 4.22 10.49 0.03
CA ARG A 35 4.23 11.92 0.42
C ARG A 35 5.63 12.53 0.37
N LYS A 36 6.65 11.77 0.77
CA LYS A 36 8.05 12.20 0.69
C LYS A 36 8.52 12.33 -0.76
N GLU A 37 8.15 11.38 -1.62
CA GLU A 37 8.44 11.39 -3.06
C GLU A 37 7.87 12.65 -3.70
N ASP A 38 6.57 12.88 -3.53
CA ASP A 38 5.85 13.99 -4.16
C ASP A 38 6.32 15.34 -3.59
N GLY A 39 6.56 15.43 -2.28
CA GLY A 39 7.09 16.63 -1.64
C GLY A 39 8.53 16.99 -2.05
N LEU A 40 9.40 16.00 -2.28
CA LEU A 40 10.77 16.23 -2.77
C LEU A 40 10.83 16.41 -4.28
N LYS A 41 9.89 15.81 -5.02
CA LYS A 41 9.90 15.75 -6.48
C LYS A 41 8.48 15.98 -7.01
N PRO A 42 7.97 17.21 -6.98
CA PRO A 42 6.63 17.52 -7.48
C PRO A 42 6.46 17.29 -9.00
N TRP A 43 7.56 17.10 -9.74
CA TRP A 43 7.56 16.72 -11.16
C TRP A 43 7.65 15.21 -11.41
N ALA A 44 7.74 14.39 -10.36
CA ALA A 44 7.86 12.94 -10.49
C ALA A 44 6.57 12.31 -10.98
N HIS A 45 6.67 11.10 -11.55
CA HIS A 45 5.51 10.39 -12.09
C HIS A 45 4.50 9.98 -11.02
N SER A 46 4.92 9.81 -9.76
CA SER A 46 4.05 9.43 -8.63
C SER A 46 2.87 10.38 -8.44
N THR A 47 3.02 11.66 -8.76
CA THR A 47 1.95 12.67 -8.66
C THR A 47 0.75 12.36 -9.56
N THR A 48 0.97 11.62 -10.66
CA THR A 48 -0.11 11.19 -11.57
C THR A 48 -1.10 10.20 -10.95
N LEU A 49 -0.73 9.59 -9.82
CA LEU A 49 -1.60 8.67 -9.08
C LEU A 49 -2.58 9.42 -8.16
N GLY A 50 -2.41 10.73 -7.97
CA GLY A 50 -3.13 11.58 -7.02
C GLY A 50 -2.33 11.78 -5.73
N GLU A 51 -1.93 13.02 -5.46
CA GLU A 51 -0.99 13.38 -4.38
C GLU A 51 -1.52 13.01 -2.98
N GLU A 52 -2.83 13.09 -2.73
CA GLU A 52 -3.43 12.65 -1.47
C GLU A 52 -4.38 11.47 -1.65
N GLU A 53 -5.02 11.33 -2.81
CA GLU A 53 -5.93 10.23 -3.10
C GLU A 53 -5.21 8.88 -3.06
N PHE A 54 -3.99 8.80 -3.61
CA PHE A 54 -3.26 7.54 -3.64
C PHE A 54 -2.72 7.13 -2.27
N PRO A 55 -2.03 8.00 -1.48
CA PRO A 55 -1.69 7.68 -0.10
C PRO A 55 -2.89 7.31 0.76
N ALA A 56 -4.02 8.02 0.64
CA ALA A 56 -5.24 7.70 1.37
C ALA A 56 -5.78 6.31 0.99
N LYS A 57 -5.77 5.96 -0.30
CA LYS A 57 -6.18 4.64 -0.79
C LYS A 57 -5.26 3.51 -0.30
N VAL A 58 -3.96 3.76 -0.17
CA VAL A 58 -3.01 2.82 0.44
C VAL A 58 -3.33 2.60 1.93
N LEU A 59 -3.56 3.69 2.69
CA LEU A 59 -3.91 3.62 4.11
C LEU A 59 -5.27 2.95 4.34
N GLY A 60 -6.21 3.10 3.40
CA GLY A 60 -7.53 2.49 3.44
C GLY A 60 -7.58 1.02 3.01
N ASN A 61 -6.45 0.33 2.88
CA ASN A 61 -6.38 -1.06 2.42
C ASN A 61 -6.91 -2.06 3.47
N LYS A 62 -8.23 -2.28 3.46
CA LYS A 62 -8.93 -3.17 4.41
C LYS A 62 -8.51 -4.64 4.30
N LEU A 63 -8.19 -5.12 3.10
CA LEU A 63 -7.74 -6.50 2.88
C LEU A 63 -6.49 -6.81 3.72
N MET A 64 -5.55 -5.86 3.76
CA MET A 64 -4.27 -6.08 4.42
C MET A 64 -4.24 -5.69 5.90
N ALA A 65 -5.30 -5.06 6.41
CA ALA A 65 -5.38 -4.58 7.80
C ALA A 65 -5.11 -5.66 8.87
N PRO A 66 -5.56 -6.93 8.71
CA PRO A 66 -5.24 -7.99 9.67
C PRO A 66 -3.75 -8.37 9.75
N PHE A 67 -2.93 -7.93 8.79
CA PHE A 67 -1.53 -8.34 8.63
C PHE A 67 -0.52 -7.20 8.89
N GLU A 68 -0.98 -6.01 9.30
CA GLU A 68 -0.14 -4.83 9.53
C GLU A 68 0.74 -4.93 10.79
#